data_AF-A0A1M4YEQ5-F1
#
_entry.id   AF-A0A1M4YEQ5-F1
#
_cell.length_a   1.000
_cell.length_b   1.000
_cell.length_c   1.000
_cell.angle_alpha   90.00
_cell.angle_beta   90.00
_cell.angle_gamma   90.00
#
_symmetry.space_group_name_H-M   'P 1'
#
loop_
_entity.id
_entity.type
_entity.pdbx_description
1 polymer ?
#
loop_
_entity_poly.entity_id
_entity_poly.type
_entity_poly.pdbx_seq_one_letter_code
_entity_poly.pdbx_strand_id
1 'polypeptide(L)'
;MKAGWIYALYSEAAPLHKIGLTTTSPAQRIREINHSVNYGPFGPWKELDVRRVRDTSKVEAALHRRLAAKKSNDIPNTRELFHLSRDEARAALDSIPDSDLSEAVPIHNLRVEPDFLEYLMLLFQNSGLENFRDIQESWTFSLFPSTNGLRFFTLNIDRHEVAFSIPLENGVHQHVLVVDKLIRRDKAFMRQLKAMGAIVRTSPYASNWGDAVLINIEATFIDASNLLDSTTFRRAILAYWYDALLRMKEKGTRSLHARHHNYDAVSEVFRHMEERKRFRAPA
;
A
#
# COMPACT_ATOMS: atom_id res chain seq x y z
N MET A 1 25.18 -9.40 -10.46
CA MET A 1 23.90 -8.67 -10.66
C MET A 1 22.88 -9.29 -9.73
N LYS A 2 22.37 -8.54 -8.75
CA LYS A 2 21.32 -9.04 -7.85
C LYS A 2 20.08 -8.19 -8.02
N ALA A 3 19.03 -8.80 -8.56
CA ALA A 3 17.71 -8.19 -8.60
C ALA A 3 17.21 -7.90 -7.19
N GLY A 4 16.38 -6.88 -7.05
CA GLY A 4 15.90 -6.43 -5.76
C GLY A 4 15.20 -5.09 -5.87
N TRP A 5 15.35 -4.28 -4.83
CA TRP A 5 14.65 -3.02 -4.65
C TRP A 5 15.62 -1.89 -4.39
N ILE A 6 15.35 -0.76 -5.03
CA ILE A 6 15.85 0.55 -4.64
C ILE A 6 14.74 1.25 -3.90
N TYR A 7 15.05 1.88 -2.78
CA TYR A 7 14.07 2.60 -1.97
C TYR A 7 14.57 4.00 -1.62
N ALA A 8 13.61 4.90 -1.44
CA ALA A 8 13.76 6.19 -0.79
C ALA A 8 12.99 6.15 0.53
N LEU A 9 13.65 6.53 1.63
CA LEU A 9 13.00 6.72 2.94
C LEU A 9 13.11 8.17 3.38
N TYR A 10 12.16 8.58 4.21
CA TYR A 10 12.16 9.87 4.88
C TYR A 10 11.94 9.68 6.38
N SER A 11 12.31 10.69 7.17
CA SER A 11 11.96 10.80 8.59
C SER A 11 11.41 12.19 8.85
N GLU A 12 10.42 12.31 9.74
CA GLU A 12 9.98 13.64 10.22
C GLU A 12 10.94 14.20 11.28
N ALA A 13 11.77 13.34 11.88
CA ALA A 13 12.72 13.73 12.93
C ALA A 13 14.05 14.27 12.36
N ALA A 14 14.33 14.03 11.09
CA ALA A 14 15.54 14.50 10.42
C ALA A 14 15.21 14.97 8.99
N PRO A 15 15.65 16.17 8.56
CA PRO A 15 15.41 16.69 7.21
C PRO A 15 16.34 16.03 6.17
N LEU A 16 16.43 14.70 6.20
CA LEU A 16 17.31 13.88 5.39
C LEU A 16 16.51 12.76 4.75
N HIS A 17 16.92 12.39 3.54
CA HIS A 17 16.36 11.25 2.83
C HIS A 17 17.41 10.16 2.67
N LYS A 18 17.00 8.92 2.91
CA LYS A 18 17.84 7.75 2.71
C LYS A 18 17.53 7.11 1.37
N ILE A 19 18.51 7.02 0.48
CA ILE A 19 18.40 6.26 -0.77
C ILE A 19 19.27 5.02 -0.64
N GLY A 20 18.66 3.84 -0.65
CA GLY A 20 19.39 2.59 -0.47
C GLY A 20 18.81 1.42 -1.24
N LEU A 21 19.44 0.26 -1.07
CA LEU A 21 19.00 -0.99 -1.70
C LEU A 21 18.64 -2.10 -0.72
N THR A 22 17.89 -3.08 -1.20
CA THR A 22 17.72 -4.40 -0.59
C THR A 22 17.47 -5.46 -1.65
N THR A 23 18.01 -6.66 -1.46
CA THR A 23 17.74 -7.82 -2.35
C THR A 23 16.62 -8.71 -1.82
N THR A 24 16.01 -8.33 -0.70
CA THR A 24 14.95 -9.09 -0.01
C THR A 24 13.67 -8.25 0.10
N SER A 25 13.13 -8.06 1.30
CA SER A 25 11.92 -7.28 1.57
C SER A 25 12.25 -5.82 1.92
N PRO A 26 11.69 -4.82 1.22
CA PRO A 26 11.72 -3.41 1.64
C PRO A 26 11.19 -3.21 3.06
N ALA A 27 10.05 -3.81 3.41
CA ALA A 27 9.46 -3.67 4.74
C ALA A 27 10.38 -4.21 5.84
N GLN A 28 10.99 -5.37 5.62
CA GLN A 28 11.99 -5.92 6.55
C GLN A 28 13.21 -5.00 6.66
N ARG A 29 13.73 -4.50 5.53
CA ARG A 29 14.89 -3.61 5.53
C ARG A 29 14.63 -2.31 6.28
N ILE A 30 13.44 -1.72 6.12
CA ILE A 30 13.03 -0.51 6.84
C ILE A 30 12.96 -0.77 8.34
N ARG A 31 12.43 -1.94 8.76
CA ARG A 31 12.45 -2.34 10.17
C ARG A 31 13.88 -2.49 10.71
N GLU A 32 14.79 -3.10 9.96
CA GLU A 32 16.21 -3.20 10.35
C GLU A 32 16.87 -1.82 10.49
N ILE A 33 16.60 -0.90 9.55
CA ILE A 33 17.10 0.47 9.59
C ILE A 33 16.61 1.18 10.86
N ASN A 34 15.33 1.07 11.18
CA ASN A 34 14.73 1.70 12.36
C ASN A 34 15.26 1.15 13.70
N HIS A 35 15.75 -0.09 13.72
CA HIS A 35 16.40 -0.66 14.92
C HIS A 35 17.92 -0.49 14.92
N SER A 36 18.52 0.01 13.84
CA SER A 36 19.97 0.17 13.76
C SER A 36 20.46 1.34 14.61
N VAL A 37 21.67 1.19 15.16
CA VAL A 37 22.30 2.24 15.99
C VAL A 37 22.56 3.54 15.21
N ASN A 38 22.81 3.45 13.90
CA ASN A 38 23.16 4.61 13.08
C ASN A 38 21.92 5.39 12.61
N TYR A 39 20.82 4.71 12.29
CA TYR A 39 19.63 5.34 11.71
C TYR A 39 18.46 5.46 12.69
N GLY A 40 18.30 4.49 13.59
CA GLY A 40 17.18 4.41 14.54
C GLY A 40 16.95 5.68 15.36
N PRO A 41 18.00 6.31 15.94
CA PRO A 41 17.86 7.56 16.70
C PRO A 41 17.28 8.74 15.91
N PHE A 42 17.32 8.68 14.58
CA PHE A 42 16.84 9.72 13.67
C PHE A 42 15.55 9.33 12.95
N GLY A 43 14.95 8.19 13.34
CA GLY A 43 13.70 7.68 12.80
C GLY A 43 12.45 8.18 13.55
N PRO A 44 11.28 7.55 13.32
CA PRO A 44 11.10 6.39 12.44
C PRO A 44 11.24 6.79 10.96
N TRP A 45 12.11 6.08 10.27
CA TRP A 45 12.23 6.10 8.81
C TRP A 45 11.05 5.39 8.19
N LYS A 46 10.41 6.05 7.24
CA LYS A 46 9.21 5.59 6.54
C LYS A 46 9.49 5.50 5.05
N GLU A 47 8.82 4.55 4.39
CA GLU A 47 8.87 4.40 2.94
C GLU A 47 8.32 5.67 2.26
N LEU A 48 9.14 6.27 1.40
CA LEU A 48 8.74 7.36 0.51
C LEU A 48 8.41 6.85 -0.88
N ASP A 49 9.30 6.02 -1.43
CA ASP A 49 9.14 5.36 -2.73
C ASP A 49 10.04 4.13 -2.88
N VAL A 50 9.67 3.21 -3.77
CA VAL A 50 10.35 1.92 -4.00
C VAL A 50 10.22 1.49 -5.46
N ARG A 51 11.33 1.02 -6.04
CA ARG A 51 11.41 0.52 -7.43
C ARG A 51 12.09 -0.84 -7.47
N ARG A 52 11.47 -1.79 -8.16
CA ARG A 52 12.07 -3.12 -8.38
C ARG A 52 13.02 -3.06 -9.57
N VAL A 53 14.28 -3.45 -9.37
CA VAL A 53 15.34 -3.33 -10.38
C VAL A 53 16.04 -4.65 -10.64
N ARG A 54 16.55 -4.81 -11.85
CA ARG A 54 17.28 -6.00 -12.31
C ARG A 54 18.67 -6.11 -11.68
N ASP A 55 19.29 -4.97 -11.36
CA ASP A 55 20.59 -4.93 -10.69
C ASP A 55 20.69 -3.79 -9.67
N THR A 56 20.45 -4.13 -8.40
CA THR A 56 20.42 -3.17 -7.30
C THR A 56 21.73 -2.39 -7.14
N SER A 57 22.88 -3.06 -7.18
CA SER A 57 24.17 -2.41 -6.97
C SER A 57 24.51 -1.40 -8.08
N LYS A 58 24.21 -1.75 -9.34
CA LYS A 58 24.42 -0.85 -10.48
C LYS A 58 23.56 0.41 -10.34
N VAL A 59 22.27 0.22 -10.07
CA VAL A 59 21.31 1.34 -9.99
C VAL A 59 21.59 2.23 -8.78
N GLU A 60 21.80 1.65 -7.60
CA GLU A 60 22.14 2.44 -6.39
C GLU A 60 23.40 3.27 -6.61
N ALA A 61 24.48 2.67 -7.13
CA ALA A 61 25.72 3.38 -7.39
C ALA A 61 25.53 4.54 -8.39
N ALA A 62 24.71 4.34 -9.43
CA ALA A 62 24.39 5.41 -10.38
C ALA A 62 23.61 6.56 -9.72
N LEU A 63 22.61 6.23 -8.89
CA LEU A 63 21.84 7.22 -8.14
C LEU A 63 22.72 8.00 -7.16
N HIS A 64 23.55 7.32 -6.37
CA HIS A 64 24.45 7.96 -5.42
C HIS A 64 25.47 8.87 -6.09
N ARG A 65 26.04 8.46 -7.24
CA ARG A 65 26.94 9.32 -8.02
C ARG A 65 26.24 10.59 -8.47
N ARG A 66 24.99 10.48 -8.96
CA ARG A 66 24.23 11.64 -9.40
C ARG A 66 23.85 12.57 -8.24
N LEU A 67 23.54 11.99 -7.08
CA LEU A 67 23.16 12.73 -5.87
C LEU A 67 24.37 13.15 -5.01
N ALA A 68 25.60 12.92 -5.48
CA ALA A 68 26.82 13.13 -4.69
C ALA A 68 26.94 14.56 -4.13
N ALA A 69 26.52 15.57 -4.91
CA ALA A 69 26.52 16.97 -4.50
C ALA A 69 25.58 17.28 -3.33
N LYS A 70 24.59 16.42 -3.07
CA LYS A 70 23.58 16.58 -2.01
C LYS A 70 23.79 15.58 -0.86
N LYS A 71 24.89 14.85 -0.87
CA LYS A 71 25.19 13.84 0.16
C LYS A 71 25.38 14.52 1.53
N SER A 72 24.72 13.99 2.55
CA SER A 72 24.88 14.43 3.94
C SER A 72 25.92 13.58 4.65
N ASN A 73 26.72 14.23 5.51
CA ASN A 73 27.62 13.57 6.45
C ASN A 73 27.25 13.88 7.92
N ASP A 74 26.06 14.44 8.14
CA ASP A 74 25.62 14.91 9.47
C ASP A 74 25.44 13.75 10.45
N ILE A 75 25.11 12.56 9.93
CA ILE A 75 24.99 11.33 10.71
C ILE A 75 26.25 10.47 10.46
N PRO A 76 27.12 10.30 11.47
CA PRO A 76 28.35 9.53 11.33
C PRO A 76 28.10 8.09 10.84
N ASN A 77 29.08 7.53 10.13
CA ASN A 77 29.04 6.15 9.62
C ASN A 77 27.87 5.84 8.67
N THR A 78 27.26 6.86 8.06
CA THR A 78 26.25 6.68 7.01
C THR A 78 26.78 7.20 5.67
N ARG A 79 26.40 6.52 4.58
CA ARG A 79 26.83 6.90 3.21
C ARG A 79 25.67 7.13 2.25
N GLU A 80 24.46 6.91 2.74
CA GLU A 80 23.24 6.74 1.95
C GLU A 80 22.21 7.84 2.26
N LEU A 81 22.64 8.93 2.89
CA LEU A 81 21.80 10.06 3.30
C LEU A 81 22.07 11.30 2.45
N PHE A 82 21.00 12.01 2.14
CA PHE A 82 21.02 13.14 1.22
C PHE A 82 20.10 14.28 1.70
N HIS A 83 20.54 15.52 1.51
CA HIS A 83 19.72 16.72 1.66
C HIS A 83 18.85 16.88 0.42
N LEU A 84 17.70 16.21 0.43
CA LEU A 84 16.71 16.23 -0.64
C LEU A 84 15.36 16.69 -0.08
N SER A 85 14.54 17.30 -0.92
CA SER A 85 13.10 17.29 -0.68
C SER A 85 12.51 15.91 -0.99
N ARG A 86 11.27 15.65 -0.55
CA ARG A 86 10.55 14.41 -0.91
C ARG A 86 10.39 14.28 -2.43
N ASP A 87 10.09 15.38 -3.10
CA ASP A 87 9.85 15.39 -4.54
C ASP A 87 11.16 15.14 -5.31
N GLU A 88 12.30 15.65 -4.82
CA GLU A 88 13.61 15.36 -5.39
C GLU A 88 14.04 13.90 -5.20
N ALA A 89 13.74 13.31 -4.05
CA ALA A 89 14.00 11.89 -3.79
C ALA A 89 13.16 10.98 -4.70
N ARG A 90 11.88 11.32 -4.93
CA ARG A 90 11.01 10.62 -5.90
C ARG A 90 11.50 10.78 -7.33
N ALA A 91 11.80 12.01 -7.75
CA ALA A 91 12.35 12.28 -9.08
C ALA A 91 13.66 11.51 -9.33
N ALA A 92 14.47 11.30 -8.29
CA ALA A 92 15.66 10.48 -8.38
C ALA A 92 15.31 9.01 -8.69
N LEU A 93 14.27 8.43 -8.09
CA LEU A 93 13.80 7.07 -8.40
C LEU A 93 13.08 6.98 -9.75
N ASP A 94 12.29 7.99 -10.13
CA ASP A 94 11.55 8.03 -11.41
C ASP A 94 12.48 8.07 -12.62
N SER A 95 13.68 8.62 -12.46
CA SER A 95 14.68 8.67 -13.52
C SER A 95 15.49 7.36 -13.69
N ILE A 96 15.18 6.30 -12.95
CA ILE A 96 15.76 4.97 -13.19
C ILE A 96 15.30 4.51 -14.58
N PRO A 97 16.20 4.15 -15.50
CA PRO A 97 15.80 3.73 -16.84
C PRO A 97 14.91 2.48 -16.81
N ASP A 98 13.89 2.44 -17.68
CA ASP A 98 13.00 1.27 -17.82
C ASP A 98 13.76 -0.04 -18.09
N SER A 99 14.91 0.05 -18.78
CA SER A 99 15.79 -1.09 -19.05
C SER A 99 16.42 -1.70 -17.79
N ASP A 100 16.51 -0.94 -16.71
CA ASP A 100 17.02 -1.38 -15.41
C ASP A 100 15.90 -1.84 -14.46
N LEU A 101 14.62 -1.55 -14.76
CA LEU A 101 13.47 -2.01 -13.98
C LEU A 101 13.17 -3.50 -14.22
N SER A 102 12.84 -4.23 -13.16
CA SER A 102 12.31 -5.60 -13.29
C SER A 102 10.90 -5.56 -13.89
N GLU A 103 10.43 -6.66 -14.50
CA GLU A 103 9.12 -6.73 -15.19
C GLU A 103 8.01 -5.98 -14.45
N ALA A 104 7.27 -5.20 -15.24
CA ALA A 104 6.34 -4.21 -14.73
C ALA A 104 5.15 -4.89 -14.07
N VAL A 105 5.04 -4.72 -12.76
CA VAL A 105 3.70 -4.49 -12.18
C VAL A 105 3.11 -3.36 -13.02
N PRO A 106 1.89 -3.48 -13.57
CA PRO A 106 1.38 -2.50 -14.52
C PRO A 106 0.87 -1.26 -13.76
N ILE A 107 1.77 -0.61 -13.02
CA ILE A 107 1.53 0.63 -12.27
C ILE A 107 1.05 1.73 -13.22
N HIS A 108 1.50 1.70 -14.48
CA HIS A 108 0.98 2.61 -15.51
C HIS A 108 -0.54 2.49 -15.66
N ASN A 109 -1.14 1.32 -15.40
CA ASN A 109 -2.60 1.17 -15.38
C ASN A 109 -3.24 1.97 -14.24
N LEU A 110 -2.59 2.11 -13.09
CA LEU A 110 -3.09 2.99 -12.02
C LEU A 110 -3.09 4.46 -12.44
N ARG A 111 -2.16 4.86 -13.33
CA ARG A 111 -2.08 6.24 -13.82
C ARG A 111 -3.11 6.55 -14.90
N VAL A 112 -3.51 5.55 -15.70
CA VAL A 112 -4.46 5.72 -16.80
C VAL A 112 -5.92 5.44 -16.42
N GLU A 113 -6.16 4.79 -15.27
CA GLU A 113 -7.50 4.48 -14.74
C GLU A 113 -7.80 5.31 -13.47
N PRO A 114 -8.21 6.59 -13.60
CA PRO A 114 -8.34 7.51 -12.48
C PRO A 114 -9.40 7.07 -11.46
N ASP A 115 -10.52 6.50 -11.90
CA ASP A 115 -11.59 6.04 -11.02
C ASP A 115 -11.15 4.85 -10.16
N PHE A 116 -10.33 3.96 -10.73
CA PHE A 116 -9.76 2.83 -10.00
C PHE A 116 -8.76 3.31 -8.95
N LEU A 117 -7.88 4.24 -9.31
CA LEU A 117 -6.92 4.82 -8.35
C LEU A 117 -7.63 5.55 -7.21
N GLU A 118 -8.66 6.36 -7.51
CA GLU A 118 -9.46 7.05 -6.50
C GLU A 118 -10.15 6.05 -5.55
N TYR A 119 -10.73 4.97 -6.09
CA TYR A 119 -11.29 3.89 -5.28
C TYR A 119 -10.24 3.26 -4.34
N LEU A 120 -9.04 2.95 -4.84
CA LEU A 120 -7.95 2.42 -4.02
C LEU A 120 -7.51 3.40 -2.92
N MET A 121 -7.39 4.68 -3.25
CA MET A 121 -7.05 5.72 -2.27
C MET A 121 -8.08 5.80 -1.15
N LEU A 122 -9.37 5.78 -1.49
CA LEU A 122 -10.46 5.75 -0.50
C LEU A 122 -10.42 4.45 0.31
N LEU A 123 -10.15 3.30 -0.30
CA LEU A 123 -10.05 2.02 0.40
C LEU A 123 -8.90 2.03 1.42
N PHE A 124 -7.71 2.46 1.01
CA PHE A 124 -6.52 2.54 1.87
C PHE A 124 -6.72 3.54 3.01
N GLN A 125 -7.34 4.68 2.73
CA GLN A 125 -7.64 5.69 3.74
C GLN A 125 -8.68 5.19 4.76
N ASN A 126 -9.82 4.68 4.30
CA ASN A 126 -10.93 4.29 5.17
C ASN A 126 -10.67 3.00 5.95
N SER A 127 -9.73 2.16 5.49
CA SER A 127 -9.26 0.98 6.23
C SER A 127 -8.15 1.27 7.24
N GLY A 128 -7.51 2.44 7.16
CA GLY A 128 -6.40 2.79 8.03
C GLY A 128 -5.08 2.09 7.69
N LEU A 129 -4.99 1.40 6.54
CA LEU A 129 -3.76 0.73 6.07
C LEU A 129 -2.55 1.65 6.00
N GLU A 130 -2.77 2.94 5.77
CA GLU A 130 -1.69 3.95 5.79
C GLU A 130 -0.94 4.03 7.13
N ASN A 131 -1.55 3.57 8.23
CA ASN A 131 -0.93 3.53 9.55
C ASN A 131 -0.09 2.27 9.80
N PHE A 132 -0.12 1.32 8.87
CA PHE A 132 0.49 0.00 9.00
C PHE A 132 1.52 -0.26 7.88
N ARG A 133 2.09 0.80 7.30
CA ARG A 133 3.13 0.69 6.25
C ARG A 133 4.36 -0.08 6.72
N ASP A 134 4.68 0.00 8.01
CA ASP A 134 5.79 -0.67 8.68
C ASP A 134 5.63 -2.20 8.74
N ILE A 135 4.39 -2.68 8.60
CA ILE A 135 4.05 -4.11 8.58
C ILE A 135 3.54 -4.60 7.22
N GLN A 136 3.85 -3.89 6.13
CA GLN A 136 3.75 -4.43 4.77
C GLN A 136 4.33 -5.85 4.73
N GLU A 137 3.72 -6.73 3.93
CA GLU A 137 3.87 -8.21 3.93
C GLU A 137 3.14 -8.95 5.06
N SER A 138 2.69 -8.29 6.12
CA SER A 138 1.70 -8.88 7.05
C SER A 138 0.29 -8.67 6.51
N TRP A 139 0.08 -7.55 5.85
CA TRP A 139 -0.95 -7.36 4.84
C TRP A 139 -0.29 -7.25 3.46
N THR A 140 -1.01 -7.65 2.43
CA THR A 140 -0.48 -7.67 1.06
C THR A 140 -1.50 -7.08 0.12
N PHE A 141 -1.02 -6.20 -0.75
CA PHE A 141 -1.74 -5.74 -1.92
C PHE A 141 -1.10 -6.36 -3.17
N SER A 142 -1.92 -7.01 -3.99
CA SER A 142 -1.53 -7.56 -5.29
C SER A 142 -2.36 -6.88 -6.38
N LEU A 143 -1.69 -6.30 -7.37
CA LEU A 143 -2.29 -5.58 -8.49
C LEU A 143 -2.28 -6.48 -9.74
N PHE A 144 -3.43 -6.63 -10.39
CA PHE A 144 -3.67 -7.54 -11.51
C PHE A 144 -3.11 -8.96 -11.32
N PRO A 145 -3.45 -9.64 -10.20
CA PRO A 145 -2.92 -10.97 -9.96
C PRO A 145 -3.44 -11.97 -11.02
N SER A 146 -2.58 -12.89 -11.45
CA SER A 146 -2.89 -13.92 -12.45
C SER A 146 -3.79 -15.05 -11.92
N THR A 147 -4.68 -14.77 -10.96
CA THR A 147 -5.60 -15.74 -10.38
C THR A 147 -6.75 -16.07 -11.33
N ASN A 148 -7.33 -17.28 -11.18
CA ASN A 148 -8.54 -17.68 -11.88
C ASN A 148 -9.66 -16.65 -11.65
N GLY A 149 -10.09 -15.99 -12.72
CA GLY A 149 -11.19 -15.02 -12.70
C GLY A 149 -10.85 -13.61 -13.17
N LEU A 150 -9.58 -13.28 -13.44
CA LEU A 150 -9.09 -11.91 -13.70
C LEU A 150 -9.45 -10.95 -12.55
N ARG A 151 -8.48 -10.31 -11.91
CA ARG A 151 -8.76 -9.35 -10.83
C ARG A 151 -8.05 -8.04 -11.11
N PHE A 152 -8.65 -6.93 -10.73
CA PHE A 152 -7.94 -5.64 -10.68
C PHE A 152 -6.93 -5.62 -9.55
N PHE A 153 -7.34 -6.11 -8.37
CA PHE A 153 -6.47 -6.24 -7.22
C PHE A 153 -6.96 -7.31 -6.26
N THR A 154 -6.11 -7.67 -5.30
CA THR A 154 -6.48 -8.43 -4.11
C THR A 154 -5.72 -7.87 -2.91
N LEU A 155 -6.45 -7.66 -1.82
CA LEU A 155 -5.93 -7.22 -0.54
C LEU A 155 -6.13 -8.33 0.47
N ASN A 156 -5.02 -8.74 1.08
CA ASN A 156 -5.02 -9.72 2.16
C ASN A 156 -4.53 -9.08 3.45
N ILE A 157 -5.10 -9.51 4.56
CA ILE A 157 -4.48 -9.40 5.89
C ILE A 157 -4.19 -10.83 6.31
N ASP A 158 -2.94 -11.14 6.65
CA ASP A 158 -2.47 -12.53 6.79
C ASP A 158 -2.89 -13.39 5.58
N ARG A 159 -3.53 -14.54 5.79
CA ARG A 159 -4.05 -15.46 4.76
C ARG A 159 -5.46 -15.12 4.27
N HIS A 160 -6.06 -14.02 4.73
CA HIS A 160 -7.45 -13.72 4.51
C HIS A 160 -7.62 -12.61 3.46
N GLU A 161 -8.27 -12.95 2.34
CA GLU A 161 -8.73 -11.99 1.33
C GLU A 161 -9.81 -11.09 1.94
N VAL A 162 -9.46 -9.84 2.22
CA VAL A 162 -10.36 -8.85 2.84
C VAL A 162 -10.96 -7.90 1.81
N ALA A 163 -10.33 -7.71 0.65
CA ALA A 163 -10.92 -6.98 -0.45
C ALA A 163 -10.38 -7.43 -1.82
N PHE A 164 -11.24 -7.42 -2.84
CA PHE A 164 -10.83 -7.57 -4.24
C PHE A 164 -11.89 -7.04 -5.19
N SER A 165 -11.49 -6.76 -6.44
CA SER A 165 -12.40 -6.42 -7.54
C SER A 165 -12.16 -7.31 -8.75
N ILE A 166 -13.24 -7.76 -9.38
CA ILE A 166 -13.26 -8.58 -10.59
C ILE A 166 -13.96 -7.78 -11.71
N PRO A 167 -13.38 -7.68 -12.92
CA PRO A 167 -14.06 -7.07 -14.06
C PRO A 167 -15.27 -7.91 -14.48
N LEU A 168 -16.39 -7.24 -14.72
CA LEU A 168 -17.57 -7.79 -15.40
C LEU A 168 -17.75 -7.06 -16.75
N GLU A 169 -18.86 -7.34 -17.44
CA GLU A 169 -19.20 -6.69 -18.70
C GLU A 169 -19.58 -5.21 -18.52
N ASN A 170 -19.48 -4.44 -19.61
CA ASN A 170 -19.96 -3.05 -19.71
C ASN A 170 -19.39 -2.07 -18.67
N GLY A 171 -18.15 -2.28 -18.22
CA GLY A 171 -17.49 -1.39 -17.25
C GLY A 171 -17.98 -1.52 -15.81
N VAL A 172 -18.81 -2.53 -15.53
CA VAL A 172 -19.21 -2.89 -14.17
C VAL A 172 -18.18 -3.85 -13.58
N HIS A 173 -18.02 -3.82 -12.27
CA HIS A 173 -17.10 -4.68 -11.55
C HIS A 173 -17.78 -5.30 -10.34
N GLN A 174 -17.42 -6.53 -10.03
CA GLN A 174 -17.78 -7.14 -8.77
C GLN A 174 -16.75 -6.70 -7.72
N HIS A 175 -17.21 -5.98 -6.69
CA HIS A 175 -16.42 -5.59 -5.54
C HIS A 175 -16.77 -6.48 -4.35
N VAL A 176 -15.75 -7.07 -3.74
CA VAL A 176 -15.90 -7.88 -2.53
C VAL A 176 -15.11 -7.24 -1.42
N LEU A 177 -15.78 -6.96 -0.29
CA LEU A 177 -15.22 -6.35 0.91
C LEU A 177 -15.66 -7.16 2.13
N VAL A 178 -14.71 -7.54 2.98
CA VAL A 178 -14.99 -8.19 4.26
C VAL A 178 -14.93 -7.14 5.36
N VAL A 179 -15.97 -7.05 6.18
CA VAL A 179 -16.10 -6.03 7.24
C VAL A 179 -16.70 -6.66 8.50
N ASP A 180 -16.72 -5.92 9.61
CA ASP A 180 -17.32 -6.39 10.84
C ASP A 180 -18.86 -6.50 10.75
N LYS A 181 -19.45 -7.51 11.42
CA LYS A 181 -20.90 -7.77 11.48
C LYS A 181 -21.69 -6.60 12.05
N LEU A 182 -21.07 -5.67 12.77
CA LEU A 182 -21.69 -4.46 13.30
C LEU A 182 -22.42 -3.66 12.23
N ILE A 183 -22.02 -3.80 10.95
CA ILE A 183 -22.71 -3.15 9.83
C ILE A 183 -24.20 -3.51 9.76
N ARG A 184 -24.57 -4.72 10.21
CA ARG A 184 -25.95 -5.19 10.26
C ARG A 184 -26.82 -4.45 11.27
N ARG A 185 -26.22 -3.71 12.22
CA ARG A 185 -26.96 -2.95 13.24
C ARG A 185 -27.61 -1.69 12.65
N ASP A 186 -27.02 -1.12 11.61
CA ASP A 186 -27.58 0.04 10.92
C ASP A 186 -28.59 -0.41 9.86
N LYS A 187 -29.87 -0.45 10.24
CA LYS A 187 -30.95 -0.85 9.35
C LYS A 187 -31.12 0.09 8.15
N ALA A 188 -30.78 1.37 8.29
CA ALA A 188 -30.90 2.33 7.19
C ALA A 188 -29.82 2.04 6.13
N PHE A 189 -28.58 1.86 6.57
CA PHE A 189 -27.49 1.49 5.69
C PHE A 189 -27.71 0.12 5.02
N MET A 190 -28.23 -0.87 5.76
CA MET A 190 -28.58 -2.17 5.17
C MET A 190 -29.66 -2.08 4.09
N ARG A 191 -30.62 -1.15 4.21
CA ARG A 191 -31.60 -0.89 3.14
C ARG A 191 -30.94 -0.24 1.92
N GLN A 192 -29.99 0.66 2.12
CA GLN A 192 -29.21 1.27 1.03
C GLN A 192 -28.40 0.22 0.28
N LEU A 193 -27.68 -0.65 0.99
CA LEU A 193 -26.95 -1.78 0.39
C LEU A 193 -27.88 -2.67 -0.44
N LYS A 194 -29.05 -3.01 0.10
CA LYS A 194 -30.04 -3.82 -0.64
C LYS A 194 -30.54 -3.10 -1.89
N ALA A 195 -30.76 -1.79 -1.83
CA ALA A 195 -31.19 -1.00 -2.98
C ALA A 195 -30.11 -0.92 -4.08
N MET A 196 -28.83 -1.00 -3.69
CA MET A 196 -27.69 -1.11 -4.61
C MET A 196 -27.46 -2.55 -5.13
N GLY A 197 -28.35 -3.50 -4.83
CA GLY A 197 -28.19 -4.90 -5.21
C GLY A 197 -27.09 -5.65 -4.45
N ALA A 198 -26.55 -5.07 -3.37
CA ALA A 198 -25.46 -5.69 -2.64
C ALA A 198 -25.92 -6.94 -1.86
N ILE A 199 -25.09 -7.99 -1.92
CA ILE A 199 -25.27 -9.24 -1.19
C ILE A 199 -24.42 -9.19 0.07
N VAL A 200 -25.07 -9.27 1.23
CA VAL A 200 -24.40 -9.30 2.55
C VAL A 200 -24.57 -10.66 3.20
N ARG A 201 -23.49 -11.42 3.30
CA ARG A 201 -23.47 -12.78 3.89
C ARG A 201 -22.43 -12.90 4.98
N THR A 202 -22.57 -13.90 5.84
CA THR A 202 -21.50 -14.25 6.77
C THR A 202 -20.25 -14.60 5.98
N SER A 203 -19.08 -14.16 6.44
CA SER A 203 -17.82 -14.44 5.74
C SER A 203 -17.61 -15.96 5.66
N PRO A 204 -17.44 -16.54 4.45
CA PRO A 204 -17.28 -17.98 4.29
C PRO A 204 -15.87 -18.46 4.66
N TYR A 205 -14.93 -17.54 4.86
CA TYR A 205 -13.53 -17.89 5.09
C TYR A 205 -13.32 -18.43 6.50
N ALA A 206 -12.87 -19.69 6.60
CA ALA A 206 -12.46 -20.29 7.88
C ALA A 206 -11.31 -19.54 8.57
N SER A 207 -10.57 -18.72 7.81
CA SER A 207 -9.51 -17.85 8.32
C SER A 207 -9.98 -16.52 8.89
N ASN A 208 -11.29 -16.23 8.88
CA ASN A 208 -11.79 -14.98 9.46
C ASN A 208 -11.54 -14.92 10.98
N TRP A 209 -11.49 -13.71 11.53
CA TRP A 209 -11.21 -13.50 12.96
C TRP A 209 -12.45 -13.53 13.86
N GLY A 210 -13.52 -14.19 13.42
CA GLY A 210 -14.84 -14.09 14.01
C GLY A 210 -15.55 -12.81 13.57
N ASP A 211 -16.89 -12.82 13.63
CA ASP A 211 -17.72 -11.63 13.45
C ASP A 211 -17.56 -10.87 12.13
N ALA A 212 -17.13 -11.56 11.07
CA ALA A 212 -16.96 -10.99 9.74
C ALA A 212 -18.19 -11.21 8.84
N VAL A 213 -18.53 -10.21 8.05
CA VAL A 213 -19.49 -10.30 6.95
C VAL A 213 -18.81 -9.92 5.64
N LEU A 214 -19.19 -10.62 4.58
CA LEU A 214 -18.77 -10.33 3.23
C LEU A 214 -19.87 -9.54 2.53
N ILE A 215 -19.48 -8.40 1.98
CA ILE A 215 -20.31 -7.54 1.14
C ILE A 215 -19.82 -7.70 -0.28
N ASN A 216 -20.73 -8.12 -1.16
CA ASN A 216 -20.51 -8.23 -2.59
C ASN A 216 -21.46 -7.26 -3.30
N ILE A 217 -20.91 -6.40 -4.16
CA ILE A 217 -21.67 -5.46 -4.96
C ILE A 217 -21.16 -5.46 -6.40
N GLU A 218 -22.07 -5.36 -7.36
CA GLU A 218 -21.75 -5.14 -8.77
C GLU A 218 -21.98 -3.67 -9.09
N ALA A 219 -20.90 -2.92 -9.33
CA ALA A 219 -20.93 -1.48 -9.48
C ALA A 219 -19.71 -0.99 -10.27
N THR A 220 -19.72 0.28 -10.69
CA THR A 220 -18.51 0.97 -11.15
C THR A 220 -17.60 1.29 -9.94
N PHE A 221 -16.32 1.62 -10.19
CA PHE A 221 -15.43 2.10 -9.11
C PHE A 221 -15.96 3.37 -8.42
N ILE A 222 -16.58 4.27 -9.18
CA ILE A 222 -17.21 5.50 -8.65
C ILE A 222 -18.36 5.11 -7.69
N ASP A 223 -19.27 4.27 -8.14
CA ASP A 223 -20.44 3.89 -7.35
C ASP A 223 -20.06 3.09 -6.09
N ALA A 224 -19.07 2.20 -6.22
CA ALA A 224 -18.54 1.45 -5.09
C ALA A 224 -17.82 2.36 -4.07
N SER A 225 -17.22 3.47 -4.51
CA SER A 225 -16.57 4.45 -3.64
C SER A 225 -17.55 5.14 -2.69
N ASN A 226 -18.82 5.29 -3.08
CA ASN A 226 -19.86 5.84 -2.19
C ASN A 226 -20.04 5.02 -0.91
N LEU A 227 -19.74 3.71 -0.94
CA LEU A 227 -19.74 2.89 0.27
C LEU A 227 -18.64 3.30 1.24
N LEU A 228 -17.45 3.62 0.73
CA LEU A 228 -16.27 3.99 1.52
C LEU A 228 -16.46 5.33 2.25
N ASP A 229 -17.33 6.20 1.74
CA ASP A 229 -17.68 7.47 2.37
C ASP A 229 -18.70 7.34 3.52
N SER A 230 -19.41 6.22 3.61
CA SER A 230 -20.36 5.97 4.70
C SER A 230 -19.64 5.80 6.04
N THR A 231 -20.06 6.57 7.04
CA THR A 231 -19.54 6.45 8.42
C THR A 231 -19.79 5.05 8.99
N THR A 232 -20.94 4.44 8.68
CA THR A 232 -21.29 3.09 9.12
C THR A 232 -20.35 2.06 8.50
N PHE A 233 -20.08 2.17 7.21
CA PHE A 233 -19.18 1.27 6.50
C PHE A 233 -17.73 1.43 6.99
N ARG A 234 -17.26 2.68 7.15
CA ARG A 234 -15.93 2.98 7.71
C ARG A 234 -15.74 2.36 9.09
N ARG A 235 -16.73 2.49 10.00
CA ARG A 235 -16.68 1.87 11.33
C ARG A 235 -16.57 0.34 11.25
N ALA A 236 -17.31 -0.29 10.33
CA ALA A 236 -17.28 -1.74 10.16
C ALA A 236 -15.97 -2.24 9.56
N ILE A 237 -15.40 -1.51 8.59
CA ILE A 237 -14.05 -1.82 8.08
C ILE A 237 -13.03 -1.69 9.19
N LEU A 238 -12.99 -0.55 9.90
CA LEU A 238 -11.99 -0.30 10.94
C LEU A 238 -12.05 -1.36 12.05
N ALA A 239 -13.26 -1.70 12.51
CA ALA A 239 -13.41 -2.72 13.56
C ALA A 239 -12.78 -4.06 13.17
N TYR A 240 -12.95 -4.50 11.92
CA TYR A 240 -12.39 -5.78 11.47
C TYR A 240 -10.92 -5.68 11.05
N TRP A 241 -10.59 -4.74 10.16
CA TRP A 241 -9.26 -4.65 9.54
C TRP A 241 -8.23 -4.14 10.54
N TYR A 242 -8.56 -3.14 11.34
CA TYR A 242 -7.62 -2.53 12.28
C TYR A 242 -7.28 -3.51 13.41
N ASP A 243 -8.26 -4.25 13.94
CA ASP A 243 -8.02 -5.33 14.91
C ASP A 243 -7.12 -6.41 14.31
N ALA A 244 -7.41 -6.84 13.08
CA ALA A 244 -6.57 -7.81 12.38
C ALA A 244 -5.12 -7.31 12.18
N LEU A 245 -4.94 -6.05 11.76
CA LEU A 245 -3.64 -5.43 11.55
C LEU A 245 -2.84 -5.27 12.86
N LEU A 246 -3.50 -4.89 13.95
CA LEU A 246 -2.88 -4.84 15.28
C LEU A 246 -2.37 -6.21 15.73
N ARG A 247 -3.21 -7.25 15.60
CA ARG A 247 -2.80 -8.63 15.90
C ARG A 247 -1.60 -9.07 15.06
N MET A 248 -1.55 -8.69 13.79
CA MET A 248 -0.42 -8.99 12.92
C MET A 248 0.85 -8.24 13.34
N LYS A 249 0.72 -6.98 13.75
CA LYS A 249 1.82 -6.19 14.29
C LYS A 249 2.39 -6.81 15.57
N GLU A 250 1.54 -7.23 16.50
CA GLU A 250 1.93 -7.88 17.75
C GLU A 250 2.64 -9.22 17.51
N LYS A 251 2.14 -10.01 16.57
CA LYS A 251 2.76 -11.30 16.21
C LYS A 251 4.08 -11.15 15.45
N GLY A 252 4.26 -10.06 14.72
CA GLY A 252 5.43 -9.83 13.86
C GLY A 252 5.55 -10.82 12.68
N THR A 253 4.47 -11.53 12.34
CA THR A 253 4.44 -12.58 11.32
C THR A 253 4.15 -12.03 9.91
N ARG A 254 4.77 -12.62 8.89
CA ARG A 254 4.47 -12.32 7.48
C ARG A 254 3.28 -13.15 7.00
N SER A 255 2.47 -12.56 6.13
CA SER A 255 1.40 -13.23 5.38
C SER A 255 1.97 -14.33 4.48
N LEU A 256 1.19 -15.40 4.29
CA LEU A 256 1.45 -16.43 3.28
C LEU A 256 1.45 -15.87 1.84
N HIS A 257 0.83 -14.71 1.64
CA HIS A 257 0.77 -14.02 0.35
C HIS A 257 1.89 -12.99 0.15
N ALA A 258 2.84 -12.85 1.10
CA ALA A 258 3.89 -11.82 1.05
C ALA A 258 4.66 -11.77 -0.27
N ARG A 259 4.90 -12.92 -0.90
CA ARG A 259 5.59 -13.02 -2.21
C ARG A 259 4.82 -12.38 -3.38
N HIS A 260 3.52 -12.15 -3.22
CA HIS A 260 2.65 -11.53 -4.22
C HIS A 260 2.43 -10.04 -3.96
N HIS A 261 3.13 -9.46 -2.98
CA HIS A 261 2.96 -8.07 -2.63
C HIS A 261 3.61 -7.13 -3.66
N ASN A 262 2.86 -6.16 -4.16
CA ASN A 262 3.33 -5.11 -5.06
C ASN A 262 3.64 -3.82 -4.29
N TYR A 263 4.87 -3.72 -3.78
CA TYR A 263 5.38 -2.55 -3.07
C TYR A 263 5.30 -1.26 -3.87
N ASP A 264 5.65 -1.35 -5.15
CA ASP A 264 5.65 -0.24 -6.11
C ASP A 264 4.23 0.30 -6.38
N ALA A 265 3.24 -0.58 -6.50
CA ALA A 265 1.83 -0.18 -6.59
C ALA A 265 1.33 0.49 -5.31
N VAL A 266 1.71 -0.04 -4.13
CA VAL A 266 1.36 0.56 -2.83
C VAL A 266 2.00 1.94 -2.66
N SER A 267 3.28 2.07 -3.02
CA SER A 267 3.99 3.35 -3.02
C SER A 267 3.26 4.38 -3.89
N GLU A 268 2.83 3.99 -5.08
CA GLU A 268 2.10 4.87 -5.99
C GLU A 268 0.75 5.33 -5.39
N VAL A 269 -0.03 4.42 -4.81
CA VAL A 269 -1.28 4.81 -4.11
C VAL A 269 -0.99 5.80 -2.98
N PHE A 270 0.03 5.54 -2.17
CA PHE A 270 0.41 6.44 -1.07
C PHE A 270 0.93 7.79 -1.54
N ARG A 271 1.64 7.84 -2.67
CA ARG A 271 2.06 9.09 -3.32
C ARG A 271 0.85 9.95 -3.66
N HIS A 272 -0.15 9.38 -4.34
CA HIS A 272 -1.38 10.10 -4.69
C HIS A 272 -2.20 10.53 -3.46
N MET A 273 -2.25 9.70 -2.41
CA MET A 273 -2.89 10.08 -1.14
C MET A 273 -2.20 11.30 -0.49
N GLU A 274 -0.87 11.35 -0.50
CA GLU A 274 -0.10 12.46 0.06
C GLU A 274 -0.29 13.75 -0.76
N GLU A 275 -0.22 13.66 -2.09
CA GLU A 275 -0.45 14.79 -2.99
C GLU A 275 -1.84 15.41 -2.74
N ARG A 276 -2.89 14.58 -2.67
CA ARG A 276 -4.25 15.04 -2.37
C ARG A 276 -4.37 15.71 -0.99
N LYS A 277 -3.65 15.23 0.02
CA LYS A 277 -3.62 15.85 1.36
C LYS A 277 -2.94 17.23 1.30
N ARG A 278 -1.85 17.38 0.54
CA ARG A 278 -1.16 18.68 0.33
C ARG A 278 -2.05 19.71 -0.34
N PHE A 279 -2.81 19.33 -1.37
CA PHE A 279 -3.75 20.24 -2.05
C PHE A 279 -4.97 20.66 -1.20
N ARG A 280 -5.29 19.91 -0.14
CA ARG A 280 -6.42 20.20 0.76
C ARG A 280 -6.02 20.94 2.04
N ALA A 281 -4.73 21.10 2.32
CA ALA A 281 -4.28 21.91 3.46
C ALA A 281 -4.43 23.40 3.10
N PRO A 282 -5.06 24.23 3.94
CA PRO A 282 -5.02 25.68 3.75
C PRO A 282 -3.56 26.15 3.83
N ALA A 283 -3.17 27.02 2.90
CA ALA A 283 -1.86 27.68 2.87
C ALA A 283 -1.60 28.50 4.14
#